data_AF-A0A0G0QT23-F1
#
_entry.id   AF-A0A0G0QT23-F1
#
_cell.length_a   1.000
_cell.length_b   1.000
_cell.length_c   1.000
_cell.angle_alpha   90.00
_cell.angle_beta   90.00
_cell.angle_gamma   90.00
#
_symmetry.space_group_name_H-M   'P 1'
#
loop_
_entity.id
_entity.type
_entity.pdbx_description
1 polymer ?
#
loop_
_entity_poly.entity_id
_entity_poly.type
_entity_poly.pdbx_seq_one_letter_code
_entity_poly.pdbx_strand_id
1 'polypeptide(L)'
;MATINAENIYHCDVERYIQALDGIYGVALATIPDKKSGEAIAAVIAFKDDHPKDSGVTERIKTRLADIAVNRYHIPKEIIIVTPKEFDTLKNELGKVDEAHLSGFVARRLRIQMS
;
A
#
# COMPACT_ATOMS: atom_id res chain seq x y z
N MET A 1 -4.22 34.61 10.96
CA MET A 1 -3.72 33.40 11.66
C MET A 1 -4.11 32.20 10.82
N ALA A 2 -3.16 31.60 10.10
CA ALA A 2 -3.42 30.42 9.29
C ALA A 2 -3.19 29.18 10.15
N THR A 3 -4.27 28.45 10.43
CA THR A 3 -4.24 27.15 11.10
C THR A 3 -3.52 26.18 10.18
N ILE A 4 -2.29 25.83 10.50
CA ILE A 4 -1.57 24.75 9.83
C ILE A 4 -2.19 23.47 10.38
N ASN A 5 -3.26 22.99 9.74
CA ASN A 5 -3.79 21.65 9.98
C ASN A 5 -2.75 20.65 9.49
N ALA A 6 -1.78 20.35 10.35
CA ALA A 6 -0.95 19.15 10.27
C ALA A 6 -1.85 17.96 10.59
N GLU A 7 -2.78 17.63 9.68
CA GLU A 7 -3.61 16.45 9.80
C GLU A 7 -2.70 15.24 9.55
N ASN A 8 -2.31 14.59 10.65
CA ASN A 8 -1.65 13.29 10.63
C ASN A 8 -2.56 12.32 9.86
N ILE A 9 -2.22 12.02 8.61
CA ILE A 9 -2.87 10.95 7.87
C ILE A 9 -2.28 9.64 8.40
N TYR A 10 -3.10 8.83 9.06
CA TYR A 10 -2.68 7.55 9.60
C TYR A 10 -2.62 6.48 8.49
N HIS A 11 -1.86 5.40 8.69
CA HIS A 11 -1.85 4.26 7.75
C HIS A 11 -3.27 3.79 7.40
N CYS A 12 -4.16 3.80 8.40
CA CYS A 12 -5.55 3.43 8.27
C CYS A 12 -6.32 4.29 7.25
N ASP A 13 -5.98 5.58 7.14
CA ASP A 13 -6.62 6.49 6.20
C ASP A 13 -6.16 6.19 4.78
N VAL A 14 -4.86 5.99 4.57
CA VAL A 14 -4.30 5.61 3.26
C VAL A 14 -4.85 4.28 2.79
N GLU A 15 -4.93 3.27 3.67
CA GLU A 15 -5.60 2.00 3.38
C GLU A 15 -7.05 2.21 3.00
N ARG A 16 -7.80 3.00 3.78
CA ARG A 16 -9.21 3.27 3.51
C ARG A 16 -9.42 3.97 2.16
N TYR A 17 -8.55 4.90 1.79
CA TYR A 17 -8.61 5.57 0.49
C TYR A 17 -8.32 4.63 -0.67
N ILE A 18 -7.29 3.78 -0.54
CA ILE A 18 -6.97 2.77 -1.56
C ILE A 18 -8.11 1.76 -1.66
N GLN A 19 -8.61 1.27 -0.53
CA GLN A 19 -9.72 0.31 -0.48
C GLN A 19 -11.00 0.84 -1.11
N ALA A 20 -11.20 2.17 -1.12
CA ALA A 20 -12.34 2.82 -1.77
C ALA A 20 -12.20 2.96 -3.30
N LEU A 21 -11.04 2.64 -3.88
CA LEU A 21 -10.88 2.60 -5.33
C LEU A 21 -11.64 1.41 -5.92
N ASP A 22 -12.18 1.60 -7.12
CA ASP A 22 -12.92 0.53 -7.79
C ASP A 22 -12.00 -0.67 -8.07
N GLY A 23 -12.58 -1.87 -7.94
CA GLY A 23 -11.86 -3.11 -8.20
C GLY A 23 -10.85 -3.56 -7.15
N ILE A 24 -10.66 -2.83 -6.04
CA ILE A 24 -9.77 -3.29 -4.97
C ILE A 24 -10.43 -4.43 -4.19
N TYR A 25 -9.71 -5.54 -4.06
CA TYR A 25 -10.04 -6.66 -3.19
C TYR A 25 -9.54 -6.38 -1.78
N GLY A 26 -8.28 -5.95 -1.66
CA GLY A 26 -7.65 -5.68 -0.38
C GLY A 26 -6.42 -4.80 -0.52
N VAL A 27 -6.13 -4.05 0.55
CA VAL A 27 -4.91 -3.28 0.71
C VAL A 27 -4.30 -3.51 2.08
N ALA A 28 -2.98 -3.55 2.15
CA ALA A 28 -2.23 -3.57 3.37
C ALA A 28 -0.98 -2.69 3.23
N LEU A 29 -0.65 -1.91 4.26
CA LEU A 29 0.56 -1.10 4.30
C LEU A 29 1.62 -1.72 5.20
N ALA A 30 2.87 -1.70 4.73
CA ALA A 30 4.03 -2.13 5.50
C ALA A 30 5.08 -1.03 5.53
N THR A 31 5.74 -0.88 6.68
CA THR A 31 6.92 -0.03 6.80
C THR A 31 8.15 -0.80 6.34
N ILE A 32 8.92 -0.19 5.43
CA ILE A 32 10.16 -0.74 4.88
C ILE A 32 11.34 0.19 5.19
N PRO A 33 12.56 -0.36 5.37
CA PRO A 33 13.74 0.47 5.54
C PRO A 33 14.05 1.24 4.24
N ASP A 34 14.31 2.54 4.35
CA ASP A 34 14.66 3.40 3.22
C ASP A 34 15.96 4.15 3.49
N LYS A 35 16.89 4.13 2.52
CA LYS A 35 18.22 4.72 2.69
C LYS A 35 18.21 6.26 2.80
N LYS A 36 17.17 6.94 2.32
CA LYS A 36 17.08 8.42 2.31
C LYS A 36 16.27 8.95 3.50
N SER A 37 15.14 8.31 3.82
CA SER A 37 14.21 8.75 4.86
C SER A 37 14.27 7.92 6.15
N GLY A 38 15.12 6.89 6.22
CA GLY A 38 15.15 5.91 7.31
C GLY A 38 14.07 4.84 7.12
N GLU A 39 12.83 5.28 6.97
CA GLU A 39 11.66 4.43 6.73
C GLU A 39 10.84 4.94 5.54
N ALA A 40 10.12 4.04 4.90
CA ALA A 40 9.15 4.33 3.85
C ALA A 40 7.96 3.37 3.90
N ILE A 41 6.88 3.73 3.21
CA ILE A 41 5.70 2.89 3.11
C ILE A 41 5.72 2.09 1.81
N ALA A 42 5.44 0.80 1.93
CA ALA A 42 5.09 -0.09 0.82
C ALA A 42 3.61 -0.44 0.92
N ALA A 43 2.89 -0.33 -0.20
CA ALA A 43 1.50 -0.76 -0.31
C ALA A 43 1.41 -2.11 -1.02
N VAL A 44 0.79 -3.09 -0.37
CA VAL A 44 0.41 -4.36 -0.99
C VAL A 44 -1.06 -4.24 -1.40
N ILE A 45 -1.33 -4.38 -2.69
CA ILE A 45 -2.66 -4.15 -3.26
C ILE A 45 -3.09 -5.39 -4.03
N ALA A 46 -4.27 -5.88 -3.70
CA ALA A 46 -4.96 -6.92 -4.43
C ALA A 46 -6.16 -6.33 -5.17
N PHE A 47 -6.26 -6.64 -6.46
CA PHE A 47 -7.46 -6.35 -7.25
C PHE A 47 -8.36 -7.57 -7.26
N LYS A 48 -9.68 -7.34 -7.32
CA LYS A 48 -10.68 -8.37 -7.62
C LYS A 48 -10.29 -9.08 -8.92
N ASP A 49 -10.55 -10.38 -9.02
CA ASP A 49 -10.11 -11.20 -10.16
C ASP A 49 -10.63 -10.67 -11.51
N ASP A 50 -11.82 -10.07 -11.50
CA ASP A 50 -12.48 -9.54 -12.70
C ASP A 50 -12.04 -8.12 -13.08
N HIS A 51 -11.18 -7.47 -12.26
CA HIS A 51 -10.76 -6.10 -12.53
C HIS A 51 -9.61 -6.06 -13.55
N PRO A 52 -9.66 -5.20 -14.58
CA PRO A 52 -8.58 -5.05 -15.55
C PRO A 52 -7.28 -4.60 -14.87
N LYS A 53 -6.24 -5.42 -14.97
CA LYS A 53 -4.89 -5.18 -14.44
C LYS A 53 -3.97 -4.71 -15.56
N ASP A 54 -4.33 -3.65 -16.26
CA ASP A 54 -3.45 -3.11 -17.30
C ASP A 54 -2.21 -2.43 -16.70
N SER A 55 -1.18 -2.24 -17.52
CA SER A 55 0.13 -1.73 -17.10
C SER A 55 0.08 -0.32 -16.47
N GLY A 56 -0.97 0.45 -16.69
CA GLY A 56 -1.15 1.79 -16.12
C GLY A 56 -1.82 1.80 -14.75
N VAL A 57 -2.16 0.66 -14.17
CA VAL A 57 -2.90 0.61 -12.90
C VAL A 57 -2.08 1.13 -11.71
N THR A 58 -0.79 0.80 -11.66
CA THR A 58 0.13 1.27 -10.60
C THR A 58 0.32 2.79 -10.65
N GLU A 59 0.52 3.35 -11.85
CA GLU A 59 0.66 4.80 -12.07
C GLU A 59 -0.62 5.54 -11.67
N ARG A 60 -1.80 5.00 -11.99
CA ARG A 60 -3.09 5.58 -11.60
C ARG A 60 -3.29 5.55 -10.09
N ILE A 61 -2.92 4.47 -9.40
CA ILE A 61 -2.93 4.42 -7.94
C ILE A 61 -1.97 5.47 -7.36
N LYS A 62 -0.72 5.53 -7.85
CA LYS A 62 0.26 6.53 -7.37
C LYS A 62 -0.23 7.96 -7.59
N THR A 63 -0.80 8.25 -8.75
CA THR A 63 -1.39 9.56 -9.07
C THR A 63 -2.53 9.88 -8.12
N ARG A 64 -3.47 8.94 -7.95
CA ARG A 64 -4.62 9.12 -7.07
C ARG A 64 -4.22 9.29 -5.61
N LEU A 65 -3.20 8.56 -5.16
CA LEU A 65 -2.59 8.71 -3.84
C LEU A 65 -1.87 10.05 -3.70
N ALA A 66 -1.20 10.54 -4.75
CA ALA A 66 -0.55 11.85 -4.74
C ALA A 66 -1.57 13.01 -4.67
N ASP A 67 -2.75 12.87 -5.29
CA ASP A 67 -3.84 13.84 -5.21
C ASP A 67 -4.43 13.98 -3.81
N ILE A 68 -4.44 12.90 -3.02
CA ILE A 68 -5.01 12.88 -1.66
C ILE A 68 -3.96 13.02 -0.56
N ALA A 69 -2.68 12.77 -0.87
CA ALA A 69 -1.62 12.84 0.11
C ALA A 69 -1.35 14.30 0.47
N VAL A 70 -1.78 14.69 1.67
CA VAL A 70 -1.48 16.00 2.28
C VAL A 70 0.03 16.24 2.42
N ASN A 71 0.84 15.16 2.41
CA ASN A 71 2.30 15.25 2.37
C ASN A 71 2.92 14.06 1.61
N ARG A 72 4.01 14.31 0.86
CA ARG A 72 4.73 13.35 -0.01
C ARG A 72 5.20 12.08 0.72
N TYR A 73 5.33 12.13 2.05
CA TYR A 73 5.76 10.99 2.88
C TYR A 73 4.68 9.92 3.08
N HIS A 74 3.41 10.23 2.81
CA HIS A 74 2.30 9.27 2.92
C HIS A 74 2.02 8.53 1.60
N ILE A 75 2.73 8.89 0.53
CA ILE A 75 2.65 8.19 -0.75
C ILE A 75 3.55 6.94 -0.63
N PRO A 76 3.02 5.72 -0.82
CA PRO A 76 3.82 4.52 -0.85
C PRO A 76 4.92 4.64 -1.91
N LYS A 77 6.18 4.48 -1.50
CA LYS A 77 7.31 4.46 -2.45
C LYS A 77 7.19 3.25 -3.36
N GLU A 78 6.84 2.12 -2.75
CA GLU A 78 6.69 0.83 -3.41
C GLU A 78 5.22 0.41 -3.44
N ILE A 79 4.78 -0.08 -4.59
CA ILE A 79 3.47 -0.71 -4.76
C ILE A 79 3.68 -2.12 -5.27
N ILE A 80 3.20 -3.09 -4.50
CA ILE A 80 3.28 -4.51 -4.80
C ILE A 80 1.87 -4.98 -5.13
N ILE A 81 1.65 -5.36 -6.38
CA ILE A 81 0.37 -5.94 -6.81
C ILE A 81 0.42 -7.45 -6.61
N VAL A 82 -0.61 -7.99 -5.97
CA VAL A 82 -0.78 -9.42 -5.69
C VAL A 82 -2.15 -9.91 -6.16
N THR A 83 -2.31 -11.22 -6.30
CA THR A 83 -3.62 -11.83 -6.49
C THR A 83 -4.44 -11.81 -5.18
N PRO A 84 -5.80 -11.88 -5.25
CA PRO A 84 -6.63 -12.04 -4.05
C PRO A 84 -6.19 -13.20 -3.16
N LYS A 85 -5.86 -14.34 -3.78
CA LYS A 85 -5.38 -15.53 -3.09
C LYS A 85 -4.06 -15.30 -2.34
N GLU A 86 -3.09 -14.63 -2.96
CA GLU A 86 -1.85 -14.24 -2.29
C GLU A 86 -2.10 -13.25 -1.16
N PHE A 87 -3.04 -12.32 -1.34
CA PHE A 87 -3.39 -11.36 -0.29
C PHE A 87 -4.03 -12.02 0.92
N ASP A 88 -4.88 -13.03 0.71
CA ASP A 88 -5.50 -13.78 1.80
C ASP A 88 -4.48 -14.56 2.63
N THR A 89 -3.32 -14.94 2.08
CA THR A 89 -2.26 -15.57 2.88
C THR A 89 -1.58 -14.59 3.83
N LEU A 90 -1.80 -13.28 3.68
CA LEU A 90 -1.29 -12.24 4.58
C LEU A 90 -2.21 -12.03 5.79
N LYS A 91 -3.37 -12.68 5.82
CA LYS A 91 -4.34 -12.57 6.92
C LYS A 91 -4.16 -13.72 7.91
N ASN A 92 -4.43 -13.44 9.17
CA ASN A 92 -4.54 -14.45 10.24
C ASN A 92 -5.90 -15.16 10.19
N GLU A 93 -6.11 -16.11 11.12
CA GLU A 93 -7.35 -16.90 11.23
C GLU A 93 -8.61 -16.04 11.49
N LEU A 94 -8.45 -14.80 11.95
CA LEU A 94 -9.53 -13.83 12.16
C LEU A 94 -9.79 -12.95 10.93
N GLY A 95 -9.10 -13.21 9.81
CA GLY A 95 -9.21 -12.43 8.57
C GLY A 95 -8.54 -11.06 8.64
N LYS A 96 -7.75 -10.77 9.70
CA LYS A 96 -7.00 -9.51 9.84
C LYS A 96 -5.60 -9.69 9.27
N VAL A 97 -5.05 -8.66 8.64
CA VAL A 97 -3.66 -8.68 8.16
C VAL A 97 -2.71 -8.90 9.34
N ASP A 98 -1.81 -9.88 9.20
CA ASP A 98 -0.71 -10.13 10.13
C ASP A 98 0.49 -9.25 9.75
N GLU A 99 0.80 -8.26 10.58
CA GLU A 99 1.84 -7.26 10.31
C GLU A 99 3.25 -7.87 10.18
N ALA A 100 3.56 -8.90 10.98
CA ALA A 100 4.86 -9.55 10.93
C ALA A 100 5.00 -10.38 9.65
N HIS A 101 3.93 -11.09 9.26
CA HIS A 101 3.88 -11.83 8.01
C HIS A 101 3.95 -10.91 6.80
N LEU A 102 3.19 -9.81 6.81
CA LEU A 102 3.18 -8.78 5.78
C LEU A 102 4.57 -8.16 5.59
N SER A 103 5.21 -7.72 6.67
CA SER A 103 6.55 -7.10 6.61
C SER A 103 7.58 -8.07 6.03
N GLY A 104 7.54 -9.34 6.43
CA GLY A 104 8.39 -10.38 5.87
C GLY A 104 8.10 -10.71 4.40
N PHE A 105 6.83 -10.65 3.97
CA PHE A 105 6.42 -10.80 2.57
C PHE A 105 6.98 -9.67 1.71
N VAL A 106 6.77 -8.42 2.14
CA VAL A 106 7.25 -7.22 1.43
C VAL A 106 8.77 -7.21 1.32
N ALA A 107 9.49 -7.47 2.41
CA ALA A 107 10.95 -7.52 2.40
C ALA A 107 11.50 -8.58 1.41
N ARG A 108 10.84 -9.74 1.31
CA ARG A 108 11.20 -10.78 0.33
C ARG A 108 10.91 -10.33 -1.09
N ARG A 109 9.75 -9.71 -1.34
CA ARG A 109 9.36 -9.26 -2.68
C ARG A 109 10.29 -8.18 -3.23
N LEU A 110 10.66 -7.20 -2.39
CA LEU A 110 11.57 -6.12 -2.77
C LEU A 110 12.99 -6.61 -3.04
N ARG A 111 13.49 -7.62 -2.31
CA ARG A 111 14.79 -8.25 -2.61
C ARG A 111 14.82 -8.88 -4.01
N ILE A 112 13.72 -9.50 -4.44
CA ILE A 112 13.61 -10.15 -5.75
C ILE A 112 13.59 -9.12 -6.89
N GLN A 113 13.00 -7.93 -6.67
CA GLN A 113 12.97 -6.87 -7.70
C GLN A 113 14.30 -6.13 -7.87
N MET A 114 15.23 -6.25 -6.91
CA MET A 114 16.55 -5.60 -6.95
C MET A 114 17.67 -6.51 -7.49
N SER A 115 17.34 -7.75 -7.89
CA SER A 115 18.26 -8.72 -8.51
C SER A 115 17.98 -8.84 -10.00
#